data_AF-A0A399ST45-F1
#
_entry.id   AF-A0A399ST45-F1
#
_cell.length_a   1.000
_cell.length_b   1.000
_cell.length_c   1.000
_cell.angle_alpha   90.00
_cell.angle_beta   90.00
_cell.angle_gamma   90.00
#
_symmetry.space_group_name_H-M   'P 1'
#
loop_
_entity.id
_entity.type
_entity.pdbx_description
1 polymer ?
#
loop_
_entity_poly.entity_id
_entity_poly.type
_entity_poly.pdbx_seq_one_letter_code
_entity_poly.pdbx_strand_id
1 'polypeptide(L)' 'MLFGFSLSPISHISLRNQLRGVIVKIFSRNGLSFCMVDAGEKVLVEITETSRKNMQLEVGVAVYCLFKSAALKIF' A
#
# COMPACT_ATOMS: atom_id res chain seq x y z
N MET A 1 -0.50 -10.90 -2.58
CA MET A 1 0.29 -10.03 -3.49
C MET A 1 1.10 -9.13 -2.59
N LEU A 2 2.44 -9.17 -2.61
CA LEU A 2 3.27 -8.44 -1.64
C LEU A 2 3.32 -6.94 -2.00
N PHE A 3 2.39 -6.17 -1.44
CA PHE A 3 2.42 -4.72 -1.45
C PHE A 3 2.85 -4.23 -0.06
N GLY A 4 3.74 -3.24 -0.03
CA GLY A 4 4.15 -2.53 1.19
C GLY A 4 3.78 -1.06 1.12
N PHE A 5 3.86 -0.35 2.24
CA PHE A 5 3.66 1.09 2.29
C PHE A 5 4.94 1.82 2.69
N SER A 6 5.07 3.04 2.20
CA SER A 6 5.98 4.06 2.74
C SER A 6 5.27 5.41 2.80
N LEU A 7 5.66 6.26 3.75
CA LEU A 7 5.16 7.63 3.86
C LEU A 7 5.99 8.61 3.01
N SER A 8 7.15 8.18 2.55
CA SER A 8 8.05 8.95 1.68
C SER A 8 8.57 8.08 0.54
N PRO A 9 9.00 8.66 -0.59
CA PRO A 9 9.67 7.89 -1.62
C PRO A 9 10.97 7.29 -1.06
N ILE A 10 11.23 6.02 -1.35
CA ILE A 10 12.45 5.34 -0.90
C ILE A 10 13.41 5.19 -2.08
N SER A 11 14.59 5.80 -2.00
CA SER A 11 15.67 5.61 -2.97
C SER A 11 16.53 4.39 -2.61
N HIS A 12 17.25 3.84 -3.60
CA HIS A 12 18.23 2.75 -3.42
C HIS A 12 17.70 1.37 -2.97
N ILE A 13 16.39 1.11 -3.10
CA ILE A 13 15.81 -0.23 -2.93
C ILE A 13 15.43 -0.87 -4.28
N SER A 14 15.38 -2.21 -4.34
CA SER A 14 14.96 -2.94 -5.54
C SER A 14 13.47 -2.74 -5.88
N LEU A 15 12.66 -2.27 -4.92
CA LEU A 15 11.26 -1.87 -5.10
C LEU A 15 11.20 -0.46 -5.70
N ARG A 16 11.52 -0.35 -6.99
CA ARG A 16 11.48 0.92 -7.74
C ARG A 16 10.07 1.35 -8.13
N ASN A 17 9.11 0.42 -8.16
CA ASN A 17 7.73 0.75 -8.46
C ASN A 17 7.06 1.27 -7.19
N GLN A 18 6.85 2.59 -7.16
CA GLN A 18 6.20 3.28 -6.07
C GLN A 18 5.05 4.09 -6.65
N LEU A 19 3.82 3.73 -6.30
CA LEU A 19 2.63 4.48 -6.70
C LEU A 19 2.24 5.38 -5.54
N ARG A 20 2.32 6.69 -5.75
CA ARG A 20 1.82 7.67 -4.79
C ARG A 20 0.29 7.70 -4.89
N GLY A 21 -0.39 7.66 -3.75
CA GLY A 21 -1.84 7.79 -3.69
C GLY A 21 -2.33 8.18 -2.30
N VAL A 22 -3.65 8.23 -2.14
CA VAL A 22 -4.32 8.54 -0.88
C VAL A 22 -5.19 7.38 -0.48
N ILE A 23 -5.14 6.99 0.80
CA ILE A 23 -6.02 5.94 1.32
C ILE A 23 -7.47 6.45 1.32
N VAL A 24 -8.35 5.76 0.60
CA VAL A 24 -9.78 6.12 0.50
C VAL A 24 -10.68 5.20 1.31
N LYS A 25 -10.20 4.00 1.67
CA LYS A 25 -10.97 3.04 2.48
C LYS A 25 -10.04 2.08 3.20
N ILE A 26 -10.37 1.71 4.43
CA ILE A 26 -9.70 0.65 5.18
C ILE A 26 -10.75 -0.33 5.69
N PHE A 27 -10.47 -1.62 5.62
CA PHE A 27 -11.26 -2.65 6.28
C PHE A 27 -10.36 -3.78 6.76
N SER A 28 -10.76 -4.44 7.84
CA SER A 28 -9.97 -5.48 8.49
C SER A 28 -10.67 -6.83 8.38
N ARG A 29 -9.91 -7.88 8.06
CA ARG A 29 -10.41 -9.26 8.01
C ARG A 29 -9.29 -10.23 8.37
N ASN A 30 -9.57 -11.17 9.28
CA ASN A 30 -8.65 -12.26 9.66
C ASN A 30 -7.25 -11.78 10.10
N GLY A 31 -7.16 -10.66 10.83
CA GLY A 31 -5.87 -10.09 11.29
C GLY A 31 -5.06 -9.35 10.21
N LEU A 32 -5.66 -9.14 9.03
CA LEU A 32 -5.10 -8.33 7.95
C LEU A 32 -5.92 -7.04 7.76
N SER A 33 -5.22 -5.95 7.45
CA SER A 33 -5.83 -4.71 6.99
C SER A 33 -5.75 -4.62 5.48
N PHE A 34 -6.88 -4.27 4.87
CA PHE A 34 -6.99 -3.99 3.45
C PHE A 34 -7.19 -2.50 3.26
N CYS A 35 -6.25 -1.86 2.60
CA CYS A 35 -6.24 -0.42 2.33
C CYS A 35 -6.50 -0.21 0.84
N MET A 36 -7.60 0.47 0.52
CA MET A 36 -7.86 0.96 -0.84
C MET A 36 -7.17 2.30 -1.01
N VAL A 37 -6.32 2.42 -2.02
CA VAL A 37 -5.55 3.63 -2.32
C VAL A 37 -5.97 4.14 -3.68
N ASP A 38 -6.28 5.43 -3.76
CA ASP A 38 -6.47 6.14 -5.02
C ASP A 38 -5.13 6.73 -5.46
N ALA A 39 -4.57 6.17 -6.54
CA ALA A 39 -3.33 6.61 -7.16
C ALA A 39 -3.55 7.03 -8.63
N GLY A 40 -4.76 7.49 -8.96
CA GLY A 40 -5.27 7.64 -10.34
C GLY A 40 -6.13 6.45 -10.74
N GLU A 41 -5.75 5.25 -10.29
CA GLU A 41 -6.57 4.05 -10.29
C GLU A 41 -6.69 3.50 -8.85
N LYS A 42 -7.74 2.73 -8.58
CA LYS A 42 -7.96 2.13 -7.26
C LYS A 42 -7.08 0.90 -7.07
N VAL A 43 -6.14 0.98 -6.14
CA VAL A 43 -5.24 -0.11 -5.76
C VAL A 43 -5.65 -0.67 -4.41
N LEU A 44 -5.93 -1.97 -4.35
CA LEU A 44 -6.16 -2.67 -3.09
C LEU A 44 -4.84 -3.23 -2.56
N VAL A 45 -4.44 -2.79 -1.37
CA VAL A 45 -3.21 -3.21 -0.70
C VAL A 45 -3.55 -3.97 0.57
N GLU A 46 -2.99 -5.17 0.70
CA GLU A 46 -3.11 -6.00 1.90
C GLU A 46 -1.85 -5.87 2.76
N ILE A 47 -2.02 -5.54 4.03
CA ILE A 47 -0.96 -5.46 5.04
C ILE A 47 -1.40 -6.11 6.35
N THR A 48 -0.47 -6.31 7.28
CA THR A 48 -0.83 -6.73 8.64
C THR A 48 -1.46 -5.57 9.41
N GLU A 49 -2.37 -5.90 10.34
CA GLU A 49 -2.94 -4.91 11.27
C GLU A 49 -1.86 -4.16 12.06
N THR A 50 -0.79 -4.88 12.45
CA THR A 50 0.35 -4.30 13.17
C THR A 50 1.04 -3.23 12.33
N SER A 51 1.32 -3.50 11.05
CA SER A 51 1.93 -2.50 10.15
C SER A 51 1.01 -1.28 9.96
N ARG A 52 -0.30 -1.49 9.78
CA ARG A 52 -1.27 -0.38 9.67
C ARG A 52 -1.20 0.54 10.88
N LYS A 53 -1.23 -0.05 12.08
CA LYS A 53 -1.21 0.69 13.36
C LYS A 53 0.14 1.39 13.58
N ASN A 54 1.25 0.69 13.38
CA ASN A 54 2.59 1.23 13.58
C ASN A 54 2.88 2.41 12.65
N MET A 55 2.35 2.37 11.43
CA MET A 55 2.48 3.44 10.44
C MET A 55 1.36 4.47 10.51
N GLN A 56 0.41 4.32 11.46
CA GLN A 56 -0.74 5.22 11.66
C GLN A 56 -1.53 5.46 10.37
N LEU A 57 -1.74 4.40 9.58
CA LEU A 57 -2.44 4.50 8.31
C LEU A 57 -3.94 4.64 8.53
N GLU A 58 -4.48 5.74 8.01
CA GLU A 58 -5.88 6.13 8.10
C GLU A 58 -6.39 6.64 6.75
N VAL A 59 -7.72 6.72 6.61
CA VAL A 59 -8.33 7.32 5.42
C VAL A 59 -7.91 8.79 5.32
N GLY A 60 -7.52 9.22 4.13
CA GLY A 60 -6.99 10.56 3.86
C GLY A 60 -5.46 10.66 3.93
N VAL A 61 -4.76 9.63 4.43
CA VAL A 61 -3.29 9.63 4.48
C VAL A 61 -2.71 9.40 3.09
N ALA A 62 -1.76 10.27 2.70
CA ALA A 62 -0.97 10.08 1.48
C ALA A 62 0.12 9.03 1.72
N VAL A 63 0.22 8.06 0.81
CA VAL A 63 1.12 6.92 0.90
C VAL A 63 1.77 6.61 -0.43
N TYR A 64 2.89 5.89 -0.37
CA TYR A 64 3.53 5.24 -1.51
C TYR A 64 3.30 3.74 -1.43
N CYS A 65 2.56 3.18 -2.38
CA CYS A 65 2.38 1.74 -2.55
C CYS A 65 3.63 1.16 -3.22
N LEU A 66 4.35 0.30 -2.51
CA LEU A 66 5.55 -0.39 -2.97
C LEU A 66 5.17 -1.80 -3.44
N PHE A 67 5.57 -2.19 -4.65
CA PHE A 67 5.36 -3.56 -5.13
C PHE A 67 6.50 -4.05 -6.00
N LYS A 68 6.73 -5.37 -5.93
CA LYS A 68 7.74 -6.04 -6.76
C LYS A 68 7.16 -6.28 -8.15
N SER A 69 7.84 -5.84 -9.20
CA SER A 69 7.40 -6.05 -10.60
C SER A 69 7.10 -7.52 -10.89
N ALA A 70 7.91 -8.44 -10.34
CA ALA A 70 7.74 -9.88 -10.51
C ALA A 70 6.43 -10.45 -9.91
N ALA A 71 5.71 -9.67 -9.10
CA ALA A 71 4.42 -10.05 -8.51
C ALA A 71 3.21 -9.46 -9.26
N LEU A 72 3.44 -8.63 -10.30
CA LEU A 72 2.39 -8.06 -11.12
C LEU A 72 1.82 -9.14 -12.05
N LYS A 73 0.49 -9.27 -12.10
CA LYS A 73 -0.21 -10.06 -13.12
C LYS A 73 -0.98 -9.08 -14.00
N ILE A 74 -0.73 -9.14 -15.30
CA ILE A 74 -1.44 -8.36 -16.32
C ILE A 74 -2.40 -9.33 -17.02
N PHE A 75 -3.65 -8.91 -17.18
CA PHE A 75 -4.71 -9.66 -17.87
C PHE A 75 -5.22 -8.84 -19.05
#